data_AF-M3CGV1-F1
#
_entry.id   AF-M3CGV1-F1
#
_cell.length_a   1.000
_cell.length_b   1.000
_cell.length_c   1.000
_cell.angle_alpha   90.00
_cell.angle_beta   90.00
_cell.angle_gamma   90.00
#
_symmetry.space_group_name_H-M   'P 1'
#
loop_
_entity.id
_entity.type
_entity.pdbx_description
1 polymer ?
#
loop_
_entity_poly.entity_id
_entity_poly.type
_entity_poly.pdbx_seq_one_letter_code
_entity_poly.pdbx_strand_id
1 'polypeptide(L)'
;MPGGRPPLCLDEHREFITTSIQVLGLTREEVVDELSKSHGLAVSRGTLRRRLLDWGIRTQRANFSDSPALRVRLQHYFHNSGLTDLEISETLTRDEGFDISPKRVAKCRKEMGLYKRVDADKRGVAERTVEELLKKELEENEAVRELGQKALYKHLRSKYNVTGRDRIFTIAKRLDPEGPERRSRAQRKGARRSGLRKEREAKAAEEEARRQQQQQPGGEHLIEQQQHEQSRPEYVPLDPTMYDSNYGAYGQQPGVPNGDAAITNHLHPHHRVPQEEHSQVGEGSTNSRGQLQCYYPSSITTGVNLEEDYHYARGLTG
;
A
#
# COMPACT_ATOMS: atom_id res chain seq x y z
N MET A 1 44.52 26.32 5.84
CA MET A 1 44.59 26.25 4.37
C MET A 1 43.29 25.67 3.83
N PRO A 2 42.49 26.38 3.03
CA PRO A 2 41.33 25.79 2.37
C PRO A 2 41.84 24.91 1.21
N GLY A 3 42.19 23.66 1.53
CA GLY A 3 42.61 22.65 0.55
C GLY A 3 41.42 22.02 -0.19
N GLY A 4 40.63 22.85 -0.87
CA GLY A 4 39.54 22.38 -1.71
C GLY A 4 40.05 21.90 -3.07
N ARG A 5 39.63 20.69 -3.50
CA ARG A 5 39.82 20.22 -4.87
C ARG A 5 39.25 21.27 -5.83
N PRO A 6 39.97 21.68 -6.89
CA PRO A 6 39.47 22.67 -7.83
C PRO A 6 38.11 22.24 -8.41
N PRO A 7 37.16 23.17 -8.57
CA PRO A 7 35.85 22.86 -9.08
C PRO A 7 35.97 22.32 -10.52
N LEU A 8 35.35 21.17 -10.77
CA LEU A 8 35.23 20.63 -12.13
C LEU A 8 34.39 21.61 -12.96
N CYS A 9 34.97 22.13 -14.04
CA CYS A 9 34.27 22.94 -15.02
C CYS A 9 33.50 22.01 -15.97
N LEU A 10 32.18 21.95 -15.81
CA LEU A 10 31.30 21.16 -16.69
C LEU A 10 30.69 22.01 -17.81
N ASP A 11 31.01 23.30 -17.83
CA ASP A 11 30.40 24.28 -18.72
C ASP A 11 30.83 24.04 -20.18
N GLU A 12 32.05 23.52 -20.41
CA GLU A 12 32.55 23.11 -21.74
C GLU A 12 31.75 21.96 -22.36
N HIS A 13 31.17 21.09 -21.53
CA HIS A 13 30.38 19.93 -21.98
C HIS A 13 28.87 20.15 -21.85
N ARG A 14 28.44 21.40 -21.65
CA ARG A 14 27.03 21.74 -21.43
C ARG A 14 26.14 21.26 -22.58
N GLU A 15 26.52 21.52 -23.83
CA GLU A 15 25.71 21.14 -25.00
C GLU A 15 25.54 19.63 -25.12
N PHE A 16 26.62 18.88 -24.93
CA PHE A 16 26.59 17.41 -24.91
C PHE A 16 25.64 16.89 -23.83
N ILE A 17 25.81 17.36 -22.59
CA ILE A 17 24.99 16.93 -21.44
C ILE A 17 23.51 17.27 -21.68
N THR A 18 23.24 18.46 -22.22
CA THR A 18 21.87 18.92 -22.47
C THR A 18 21.21 18.10 -23.57
N THR A 19 21.92 17.84 -24.66
CA THR A 19 21.45 17.02 -25.78
C THR A 19 21.20 15.57 -25.34
N SER A 20 22.12 14.99 -24.57
CA SER A 20 21.97 13.64 -24.04
C SER A 20 20.74 13.47 -23.14
N ILE A 21 20.40 14.49 -22.34
CA ILE A 21 19.24 14.43 -21.45
C ILE A 21 17.93 14.76 -22.20
N GLN A 22 17.92 15.79 -23.05
CA GLN A 22 16.68 16.30 -23.65
C GLN A 22 16.31 15.60 -24.96
N VAL A 23 17.30 15.27 -25.80
CA VAL A 23 17.09 14.67 -27.12
C VAL A 23 17.17 13.16 -27.05
N LEU A 24 18.23 12.63 -26.40
CA LEU A 24 18.43 11.18 -26.29
C LEU A 24 17.66 10.56 -25.12
N GLY A 25 17.13 11.39 -24.20
CA GLY A 25 16.34 10.92 -23.06
C GLY A 25 17.14 10.10 -22.03
N LEU A 26 18.47 10.21 -22.03
CA LEU A 26 19.32 9.44 -21.13
C LEU A 26 19.11 9.84 -19.67
N THR A 27 19.20 8.85 -18.79
CA THR A 27 19.21 9.06 -17.35
C THR A 27 20.50 9.72 -16.90
N ARG A 28 20.48 10.35 -15.73
CA ARG A 28 21.68 11.02 -15.18
C ARG A 28 22.83 10.06 -14.91
N GLU A 29 22.52 8.79 -14.68
CA GLU A 29 23.52 7.74 -14.44
C GLU A 29 24.23 7.38 -15.75
N GLU A 30 23.46 7.14 -16.82
CA GLU A 30 24.00 6.92 -18.16
C GLU A 30 24.82 8.11 -18.66
N VAL A 31 24.40 9.35 -18.37
CA VAL A 31 25.16 10.55 -18.75
C VAL A 31 26.48 10.66 -17.98
N VAL A 32 26.52 10.26 -16.70
CA VAL A 32 27.78 10.22 -15.94
C VAL A 32 28.73 9.19 -16.54
N ASP A 33 28.20 8.01 -16.90
CA ASP A 33 28.99 6.96 -17.52
C ASP A 33 29.53 7.38 -18.89
N GLU A 34 28.71 8.04 -19.71
CA GLU A 34 29.10 8.59 -21.01
C GLU A 34 30.15 9.71 -20.88
N LEU A 35 30.00 10.61 -19.90
CA LEU A 35 31.01 11.64 -19.63
C LEU A 35 32.35 11.01 -19.22
N SER A 36 32.32 9.92 -18.46
CA SER A 36 33.52 9.20 -18.08
C SER A 36 34.17 8.48 -19.27
N LYS A 37 33.37 7.89 -20.17
CA LYS A 37 33.86 7.12 -21.34
C LYS A 37 34.35 8.01 -22.48
N SER A 38 33.53 8.98 -22.87
CA SER A 38 33.73 9.78 -24.08
C SER A 38 34.60 11.01 -23.84
N HIS A 39 34.59 11.56 -22.61
CA HIS A 39 35.31 12.79 -22.26
C HIS A 39 36.30 12.62 -21.10
N GLY A 40 36.43 11.43 -20.51
CA GLY A 40 37.35 11.17 -19.41
C GLY A 40 37.02 11.90 -18.11
N LEU A 41 35.77 12.38 -17.95
CA LEU A 41 35.34 13.18 -16.82
C LEU A 41 34.59 12.33 -15.78
N ALA A 42 35.26 12.05 -14.66
CA ALA A 42 34.64 11.38 -13.51
C ALA A 42 33.82 12.37 -12.67
N VAL A 43 32.52 12.45 -12.96
CA VAL A 43 31.58 13.38 -12.31
C VAL A 43 30.65 12.62 -11.36
N SER A 44 30.47 13.12 -10.13
CA SER A 44 29.46 12.55 -9.24
C SER A 44 28.04 12.93 -9.69
N ARG A 45 27.05 12.04 -9.45
CA ARG A 45 25.63 12.33 -9.72
C ARG A 45 25.15 13.63 -9.06
N GLY A 46 25.67 13.95 -7.88
CA GLY A 46 25.35 15.18 -7.15
C GLY A 46 25.88 16.43 -7.85
N THR A 47 27.10 16.37 -8.39
CA THR A 47 27.73 17.46 -9.16
C THR A 47 26.95 17.73 -10.44
N LEU A 48 26.64 16.67 -11.21
CA LEU A 48 25.85 16.80 -12.43
C LEU A 48 24.45 17.39 -12.14
N ARG A 49 23.78 16.92 -11.07
CA ARG A 49 22.48 17.46 -10.65
C ARG A 49 22.54 18.95 -10.32
N ARG A 50 23.55 19.41 -9.57
CA ARG A 50 23.70 20.83 -9.24
C ARG A 50 23.91 21.66 -10.50
N ARG A 51 24.82 21.26 -11.38
CA ARG A 51 25.06 21.97 -12.65
C ARG A 51 23.83 22.04 -13.55
N LEU A 52 23.05 20.96 -13.63
CA LEU A 52 21.78 20.97 -14.35
C LEU A 52 20.79 21.98 -13.76
N LEU A 53 20.73 22.11 -12.43
CA LEU A 53 19.93 23.15 -11.77
C LEU A 53 20.45 24.56 -12.08
N ASP A 54 21.77 24.76 -12.04
CA ASP A 54 22.41 26.04 -12.36
C ASP A 54 22.14 26.46 -13.82
N TRP A 55 22.11 25.49 -14.73
CA TRP A 55 21.76 25.70 -16.15
C TRP A 55 20.25 25.82 -16.40
N GLY A 56 19.40 25.77 -15.36
CA GLY A 56 17.95 25.82 -15.49
C GLY A 56 17.31 24.55 -16.06
N ILE A 57 18.08 23.50 -16.28
CA ILE A 57 17.60 22.21 -16.79
C ILE A 57 17.04 21.41 -15.62
N ARG A 58 15.73 21.52 -15.42
CA ARG A 58 15.03 20.61 -14.53
C ARG A 58 14.95 19.25 -15.22
N THR A 59 15.78 18.30 -14.79
CA THR A 59 15.61 16.89 -15.14
C THR A 59 14.36 16.37 -14.42
N GLN A 60 13.19 16.76 -14.93
CA GLN A 60 11.92 16.13 -14.61
C GLN A 60 12.05 14.67 -15.07
N ARG A 61 11.52 13.73 -14.30
CA ARG A 61 11.13 12.46 -14.93
C ARG A 61 10.16 12.82 -16.06
N ALA A 62 10.18 12.08 -17.18
CA ALA A 62 9.19 12.26 -18.24
C ALA A 62 7.83 12.55 -17.60
N ASN A 63 7.27 13.72 -17.91
CA ASN A 63 6.07 14.19 -17.23
C ASN A 63 5.02 13.09 -17.41
N PHE A 64 4.66 12.43 -16.31
CA PHE A 64 3.62 11.42 -16.34
C PHE A 64 2.38 12.06 -16.98
N SER A 65 1.98 11.54 -18.13
CA SER A 65 0.82 11.99 -18.87
C SER A 65 -0.40 11.24 -18.35
N ASP A 66 -1.27 11.95 -17.65
CA ASP A 66 -2.56 11.42 -17.22
C ASP A 66 -3.49 11.32 -18.44
N SER A 67 -3.38 10.21 -19.16
CA SER A 67 -4.16 9.98 -20.37
C SER A 67 -5.60 9.54 -20.02
N PRO A 68 -6.61 9.94 -20.82
CA PRO A 68 -7.97 9.44 -20.66
C PRO A 68 -8.05 7.91 -20.74
N ALA A 69 -7.24 7.28 -21.60
CA ALA A 69 -7.16 5.83 -21.73
C ALA A 69 -6.74 5.16 -20.42
N LEU A 70 -5.69 5.69 -19.75
CA LEU A 70 -5.25 5.21 -18.45
C LEU A 70 -6.38 5.30 -17.41
N ARG A 71 -7.14 6.41 -17.39
CA ARG A 71 -8.24 6.59 -16.43
C ARG A 71 -9.34 5.56 -16.64
N VAL A 72 -9.74 5.28 -17.89
CA VAL A 72 -10.72 4.24 -18.21
C VAL A 72 -10.27 2.88 -17.71
N ARG A 73 -8.99 2.54 -17.92
CA ARG A 73 -8.41 1.26 -17.47
C ARG A 73 -8.34 1.16 -15.96
N LEU A 74 -7.93 2.24 -15.28
CA LEU A 74 -7.92 2.33 -13.83
C LEU A 74 -9.32 2.14 -13.23
N GLN A 75 -10.35 2.73 -13.86
CA GLN A 75 -11.74 2.56 -13.44
C GLN A 75 -12.21 1.10 -13.60
N HIS A 76 -11.87 0.46 -14.73
CA HIS A 76 -12.16 -0.94 -14.97
C HIS A 76 -11.56 -1.84 -13.88
N TYR A 77 -10.26 -1.72 -13.60
CA TYR A 77 -9.60 -2.54 -12.58
C TYR A 77 -10.12 -2.27 -11.17
N PHE A 78 -10.49 -1.02 -10.88
CA PHE A 78 -11.01 -0.65 -9.57
C PHE A 78 -12.37 -1.31 -9.29
N HIS A 79 -13.30 -1.27 -10.24
CA HIS A 79 -14.64 -1.82 -10.04
C HIS A 79 -14.70 -3.35 -10.21
N ASN A 80 -14.01 -3.90 -11.21
CA ASN A 80 -14.21 -5.29 -11.62
C ASN A 80 -13.24 -6.26 -10.94
N SER A 81 -12.02 -5.82 -10.64
CA SER A 81 -10.93 -6.73 -10.29
C SER A 81 -10.59 -6.73 -8.80
N GLY A 82 -11.02 -5.71 -8.05
CA GLY A 82 -10.77 -5.63 -6.60
C GLY A 82 -9.30 -5.45 -6.20
N LEU A 83 -8.44 -5.20 -7.20
CA LEU A 83 -6.99 -5.12 -7.06
C LEU A 83 -6.56 -3.97 -6.14
N THR A 84 -5.43 -4.17 -5.48
CA THR A 84 -4.73 -3.15 -4.72
C THR A 84 -4.09 -2.13 -5.67
N ASP A 85 -3.76 -0.93 -5.15
CA ASP A 85 -3.16 0.11 -6.00
C ASP A 85 -1.76 -0.32 -6.51
N LEU A 86 -1.11 -1.26 -5.80
CA LEU A 86 0.12 -1.93 -6.22
C LEU A 86 -0.13 -2.89 -7.38
N GLU A 87 -1.07 -3.83 -7.23
CA GLU A 87 -1.40 -4.80 -8.27
C GLU A 87 -1.88 -4.09 -9.55
N ILE A 88 -2.70 -3.05 -9.42
CA ILE A 88 -3.15 -2.22 -10.55
C ILE A 88 -1.95 -1.62 -11.29
N SER A 89 -0.97 -1.07 -10.56
CA SER A 89 0.23 -0.50 -11.21
C SER A 89 1.05 -1.56 -11.94
N GLU A 90 1.20 -2.76 -11.36
CA GLU A 90 1.93 -3.86 -11.99
C GLU A 90 1.22 -4.35 -13.25
N THR A 91 -0.11 -4.51 -13.20
CA THR A 91 -0.93 -4.91 -14.36
C THR A 91 -0.86 -3.86 -15.46
N LEU A 92 -1.05 -2.57 -15.14
CA LEU A 92 -0.98 -1.49 -16.13
C LEU A 92 0.41 -1.37 -16.78
N THR A 93 1.47 -1.60 -16.00
CA THR A 93 2.85 -1.55 -16.52
C THR A 93 3.15 -2.75 -17.42
N ARG A 94 2.73 -3.96 -17.00
CA ARG A 94 3.05 -5.21 -17.68
C ARG A 94 2.22 -5.45 -18.93
N ASP A 95 0.91 -5.22 -18.85
CA ASP A 95 -0.03 -5.65 -19.88
C ASP A 95 -0.32 -4.53 -20.89
N GLU A 96 -0.27 -3.27 -20.44
CA GLU A 96 -0.68 -2.11 -21.24
C GLU A 96 0.47 -1.11 -21.49
N GLY A 97 1.66 -1.35 -20.90
CA GLY A 97 2.85 -0.54 -21.10
C GLY A 97 2.82 0.85 -20.45
N PHE A 98 1.89 1.10 -19.51
CA PHE A 98 1.83 2.37 -18.78
C PHE A 98 2.91 2.39 -17.68
N ASP A 99 3.92 3.25 -17.79
CA ASP A 99 4.88 3.50 -16.70
C ASP A 99 4.23 4.34 -15.59
N ILE A 100 3.55 3.66 -14.65
CA ILE A 100 2.86 4.30 -13.53
C ILE A 100 3.22 3.66 -12.20
N SER A 101 3.71 4.49 -11.28
CA SER A 101 3.95 4.04 -9.90
C SER A 101 2.66 3.79 -9.11
N PRO A 102 2.65 2.91 -8.10
CA PRO A 102 1.48 2.68 -7.23
C PRO A 102 0.93 3.95 -6.56
N LYS A 103 1.84 4.87 -6.18
CA LYS A 103 1.45 6.17 -5.59
C LYS A 103 0.70 7.04 -6.58
N ARG A 104 1.04 6.96 -7.87
CA ARG A 104 0.35 7.71 -8.94
C ARG A 104 -1.01 7.10 -9.25
N VAL A 105 -1.12 5.78 -9.32
CA VAL A 105 -2.42 5.09 -9.38
C VAL A 105 -3.33 5.57 -8.25
N ALA A 106 -2.85 5.57 -7.01
CA ALA A 106 -3.62 6.04 -5.86
C ALA A 106 -4.04 7.52 -5.97
N LYS A 107 -3.21 8.37 -6.59
CA LYS A 107 -3.51 9.78 -6.84
C LYS A 107 -4.59 9.94 -7.91
N CYS A 108 -4.37 9.39 -9.12
CA CYS A 108 -5.34 9.43 -10.22
C CYS A 108 -6.70 8.88 -9.79
N ARG A 109 -6.70 7.77 -9.06
CA ARG A 109 -7.90 7.17 -8.48
C ARG A 109 -8.70 8.16 -7.60
N LYS A 110 -8.02 8.89 -6.72
CA LYS A 110 -8.66 9.88 -5.84
C LYS A 110 -9.17 11.10 -6.62
N GLU A 111 -8.42 11.55 -7.62
CA GLU A 111 -8.84 12.65 -8.50
C GLU A 111 -10.09 12.30 -9.31
N MET A 112 -10.29 11.02 -9.61
CA MET A 112 -11.51 10.48 -10.22
C MET A 112 -12.66 10.23 -9.22
N GLY A 113 -12.47 10.49 -7.93
CA GLY A 113 -13.48 10.21 -6.90
C GLY A 113 -13.66 8.73 -6.56
N LEU A 114 -12.74 7.85 -6.97
CA LEU A 114 -12.83 6.41 -6.74
C LEU A 114 -12.27 6.04 -5.36
N TYR A 115 -13.09 6.10 -4.30
CA TYR A 115 -12.63 5.76 -2.95
C TYR A 115 -12.89 4.30 -2.58
N LYS A 116 -11.92 3.64 -1.91
CA LYS A 116 -12.10 2.28 -1.37
C LYS A 116 -13.04 2.22 -0.15
N ARG A 117 -13.35 3.39 0.43
CA ARG A 117 -14.28 3.51 1.55
C ARG A 117 -15.69 3.59 0.99
N VAL A 118 -16.64 2.98 1.68
CA VAL A 118 -18.06 3.13 1.38
C VAL A 118 -18.53 4.42 2.04
N ASP A 119 -19.21 5.27 1.29
CA ASP A 119 -19.81 6.50 1.81
C ASP A 119 -20.80 6.20 2.94
N ALA A 120 -20.96 7.12 3.88
CA ALA A 120 -21.87 6.94 5.02
C ALA A 120 -23.30 6.63 4.56
N ASP A 121 -23.78 7.33 3.53
CA ASP A 121 -25.15 7.17 3.01
C ASP A 121 -25.38 5.80 2.35
N LYS A 122 -24.35 5.26 1.70
CA LYS A 122 -24.39 3.96 1.03
C LYS A 122 -24.08 2.79 1.95
N ARG A 123 -23.75 3.08 3.22
CA ARG A 123 -23.34 2.07 4.19
C ARG A 123 -24.44 1.04 4.45
N GLY A 124 -25.69 1.49 4.61
CA GLY A 124 -26.81 0.60 4.87
C GLY A 124 -27.05 -0.39 3.72
N VAL A 125 -26.95 0.08 2.47
CA VAL A 125 -27.07 -0.77 1.28
C VAL A 125 -25.92 -1.78 1.23
N ALA A 126 -24.68 -1.32 1.43
CA ALA A 126 -23.52 -2.19 1.45
C ALA A 126 -23.62 -3.28 2.54
N GLU A 127 -24.07 -2.93 3.74
CA GLU A 127 -24.26 -3.88 4.84
C GLU A 127 -25.32 -4.94 4.51
N ARG A 128 -26.42 -4.57 3.86
CA ARG A 128 -27.43 -5.54 3.38
C ARG A 128 -26.85 -6.49 2.33
N THR A 129 -26.11 -5.98 1.35
CA THR A 129 -25.46 -6.83 0.35
C THR A 129 -24.45 -7.79 0.98
N VAL A 130 -23.65 -7.33 1.95
CA VAL A 130 -22.74 -8.21 2.71
C VAL A 130 -23.52 -9.29 3.47
N GLU A 131 -24.65 -8.93 4.07
CA GLU A 131 -25.51 -9.87 4.80
C GLU A 131 -26.08 -10.96 3.89
N GLU A 132 -26.61 -10.58 2.73
CA GLU A 132 -27.16 -11.52 1.74
C GLU A 132 -26.08 -12.49 1.24
N LEU A 133 -24.91 -11.98 0.87
CA LEU A 133 -23.78 -12.81 0.45
C LEU A 133 -23.30 -13.75 1.55
N LEU A 134 -23.26 -13.28 2.81
CA LEU A 134 -22.88 -14.12 3.94
C LEU A 134 -23.90 -15.23 4.21
N LYS A 135 -25.22 -14.94 4.14
CA LYS A 135 -26.25 -15.97 4.30
C LYS A 135 -26.06 -17.08 3.27
N LYS A 136 -25.93 -16.68 2.00
CA LYS A 136 -25.69 -17.61 0.90
C LYS A 136 -24.45 -18.47 1.12
N GLU A 137 -23.31 -17.87 1.46
CA GLU A 137 -22.07 -18.63 1.71
C GLU A 137 -22.12 -19.56 2.92
N LEU A 138 -22.80 -19.15 4.00
CA LEU A 138 -22.94 -19.97 5.20
C LEU A 138 -23.92 -21.12 5.02
N GLU A 139 -24.84 -21.02 4.06
CA GLU A 139 -25.75 -22.09 3.65
C GLU A 139 -25.09 -23.06 2.68
N GLU A 140 -24.40 -22.55 1.66
CA GLU A 140 -23.76 -23.36 0.62
C GLU A 140 -22.49 -24.08 1.08
N ASN A 141 -21.72 -23.47 1.98
CA ASN A 141 -20.39 -23.97 2.31
C ASN A 141 -20.15 -24.07 3.82
N GLU A 142 -20.22 -25.29 4.35
CA GLU A 142 -20.02 -25.56 5.77
C GLU A 142 -18.59 -25.19 6.23
N ALA A 143 -17.58 -25.29 5.36
CA ALA A 143 -16.21 -24.90 5.68
C ALA A 143 -16.09 -23.39 5.97
N VAL A 144 -16.94 -22.55 5.38
CA VAL A 144 -16.94 -21.10 5.63
C VAL A 144 -17.35 -20.78 7.07
N ARG A 145 -18.18 -21.62 7.70
CA ARG A 145 -18.60 -21.46 9.11
C ARG A 145 -17.42 -21.54 10.07
N GLU A 146 -16.44 -22.38 9.74
CA GLU A 146 -15.23 -22.61 10.54
C GLU A 146 -14.11 -21.60 10.28
N LEU A 147 -14.19 -20.80 9.21
CA LEU A 147 -13.15 -19.83 8.86
C LEU A 147 -13.04 -18.71 9.90
N GLY A 148 -11.86 -18.54 10.50
CA GLY A 148 -11.57 -17.39 11.35
C GLY A 148 -11.74 -16.04 10.64
N GLN A 149 -11.86 -14.95 11.40
CA GLN A 149 -12.20 -13.61 10.88
C GLN A 149 -11.36 -13.16 9.68
N LYS A 150 -10.02 -13.33 9.74
CA LYS A 150 -9.12 -12.96 8.65
C LYS A 150 -9.33 -13.82 7.39
N ALA A 151 -9.58 -15.12 7.58
CA ALA A 151 -9.77 -16.06 6.49
C ALA A 151 -11.14 -15.85 5.81
N LEU A 152 -12.20 -15.63 6.60
CA LEU A 152 -13.53 -15.27 6.10
C LEU A 152 -13.48 -13.98 5.27
N TYR A 153 -12.80 -12.95 5.79
CA TYR A 153 -12.59 -11.72 5.03
C TYR A 153 -11.85 -11.98 3.71
N LYS A 154 -10.75 -12.75 3.74
CA LYS A 154 -10.00 -13.08 2.53
C LYS A 154 -10.86 -13.84 1.51
N HIS A 155 -11.68 -14.79 1.97
CA HIS A 155 -12.59 -15.57 1.14
C HIS A 155 -13.62 -14.66 0.43
N LEU A 156 -14.36 -13.85 1.20
CA LEU A 156 -15.37 -12.94 0.64
C LEU A 156 -14.76 -11.83 -0.23
N ARG A 157 -13.58 -11.33 0.15
CA ARG A 157 -12.83 -10.36 -0.65
C ARG A 157 -12.43 -10.95 -2.00
N SER A 158 -11.98 -12.21 -2.02
CA SER A 158 -11.55 -12.89 -3.24
C SER A 158 -12.71 -13.26 -4.16
N LYS A 159 -13.86 -13.66 -3.61
CA LYS A 159 -15.00 -14.15 -4.41
C LYS A 159 -15.94 -13.02 -4.86
N TYR A 160 -16.18 -12.04 -4.01
CA TYR A 160 -17.20 -11.00 -4.23
C TYR A 160 -16.67 -9.57 -4.14
N ASN A 161 -15.35 -9.38 -3.96
CA ASN A 161 -14.73 -8.05 -3.87
C ASN A 161 -15.33 -7.14 -2.77
N VAL A 162 -15.84 -7.71 -1.67
CA VAL A 162 -16.47 -6.94 -0.58
C VAL A 162 -15.44 -6.13 0.20
N THR A 163 -15.80 -4.93 0.66
CA THR A 163 -14.93 -4.05 1.45
C THR A 163 -15.44 -3.86 2.89
N GLY A 164 -14.51 -3.69 3.84
CA GLY A 164 -14.83 -3.41 5.24
C GLY A 164 -14.84 -4.66 6.11
N ARG A 165 -13.64 -5.09 6.52
CA ARG A 165 -13.38 -6.28 7.34
C ARG A 165 -14.26 -6.35 8.58
N ASP A 166 -14.37 -5.23 9.31
CA ASP A 166 -15.04 -5.25 10.61
C ASP A 166 -16.57 -5.34 10.45
N ARG A 167 -17.14 -4.76 9.39
CA ARG A 167 -18.58 -4.89 9.07
C ARG A 167 -18.96 -6.33 8.75
N ILE A 168 -18.16 -7.00 7.93
CA ILE A 168 -18.35 -8.43 7.62
C ILE A 168 -18.41 -9.25 8.92
N PHE A 169 -17.51 -8.97 9.85
CA PHE A 169 -17.48 -9.71 11.12
C PHE A 169 -18.68 -9.40 12.02
N THR A 170 -19.08 -8.13 12.14
CA THR A 170 -20.26 -7.75 12.92
C THR A 170 -21.52 -8.40 12.38
N ILE A 171 -21.69 -8.41 11.05
CA ILE A 171 -22.82 -9.06 10.38
C ILE A 171 -22.75 -10.59 10.57
N ALA A 172 -21.59 -11.21 10.34
CA ALA A 172 -21.41 -12.64 10.54
C ALA A 172 -21.70 -13.08 11.97
N LYS A 173 -21.33 -12.27 12.98
CA LYS A 173 -21.65 -12.53 14.40
C LYS A 173 -23.16 -12.41 14.69
N ARG A 174 -23.86 -11.52 14.00
CA ARG A 174 -25.32 -11.39 14.11
C ARG A 174 -26.04 -12.58 13.49
N LEU A 175 -25.56 -13.06 12.34
CA LEU A 175 -26.15 -14.20 11.61
C LEU A 175 -25.85 -15.55 12.28
N ASP A 176 -24.62 -15.72 12.77
CA ASP A 176 -24.18 -16.94 13.46
C ASP A 176 -23.49 -16.56 14.77
N PRO A 177 -24.24 -16.42 15.87
CA PRO A 177 -23.69 -16.00 17.17
C PRO A 177 -22.79 -17.05 17.82
N GLU A 178 -22.95 -18.34 17.49
CA GLU A 178 -22.10 -19.43 18.00
C GLU A 178 -20.81 -19.61 17.18
N GLY A 179 -20.83 -19.17 15.92
CA GLY A 179 -19.70 -19.24 15.01
C GLY A 179 -18.37 -18.72 15.58
N PRO A 180 -18.30 -17.57 16.26
CA PRO A 180 -17.06 -17.05 16.83
C PRO A 180 -16.39 -18.02 17.81
N GLU A 181 -17.17 -18.73 18.62
CA GLU A 181 -16.63 -19.73 19.54
C GLU A 181 -16.12 -20.97 18.81
N ARG A 182 -16.89 -21.48 17.84
CA ARG A 182 -16.45 -22.59 16.97
C ARG A 182 -15.13 -22.25 16.26
N ARG A 183 -15.05 -21.04 15.69
CA ARG A 183 -13.86 -20.51 15.01
C ARG A 183 -12.66 -20.36 15.94
N SER A 184 -12.87 -19.84 17.14
CA SER A 184 -11.82 -19.72 18.17
C SER A 184 -11.27 -21.09 18.57
N ARG A 185 -12.14 -22.10 18.75
CA ARG A 185 -11.73 -23.49 19.04
C ARG A 185 -10.94 -24.10 17.87
N ALA A 186 -11.40 -23.92 16.62
CA ALA A 186 -10.71 -24.41 15.44
C ALA A 186 -9.31 -23.81 15.29
N GLN A 187 -9.18 -22.49 15.48
CA GLN A 187 -7.89 -21.79 15.40
C GLN A 187 -6.90 -22.28 16.48
N ARG A 188 -7.37 -22.50 17.72
CA ARG A 188 -6.55 -23.07 18.80
C ARG A 188 -6.08 -24.49 18.46
N LYS A 189 -6.95 -25.33 17.88
CA LYS A 189 -6.56 -26.67 17.40
C LYS A 189 -5.49 -26.60 16.30
N GLY A 190 -5.64 -25.68 15.34
CA GLY A 190 -4.67 -25.48 14.26
C GLY A 190 -3.30 -25.03 14.77
N ALA A 191 -3.25 -24.05 15.67
CA ALA A 191 -2.00 -23.56 16.26
C ALA A 191 -1.27 -24.66 17.06
N ARG A 192 -2.01 -25.49 17.80
CA ARG A 192 -1.45 -26.67 18.48
C ARG A 192 -0.82 -27.66 17.49
N ARG A 193 -1.51 -27.96 16.38
CA ARG A 193 -0.99 -28.85 15.33
C ARG A 193 0.28 -28.30 14.67
N SER A 194 0.32 -27.00 14.34
CA SER A 194 1.52 -26.42 13.74
C SER A 194 2.70 -26.38 14.72
N GLY A 195 2.43 -26.13 16.01
CA GLY A 195 3.45 -26.18 17.05
C GLY A 195 4.07 -27.57 17.17
N LEU A 196 3.22 -28.61 17.26
CA LEU A 196 3.65 -30.01 17.29
C LEU A 196 4.46 -30.42 16.05
N ARG A 197 4.09 -29.91 14.87
CA ARG A 197 4.83 -30.18 13.64
C ARG A 197 6.24 -29.57 13.69
N LYS A 198 6.35 -28.29 14.07
CA LYS A 198 7.66 -27.63 14.24
C LYS A 198 8.53 -28.34 15.27
N GLU A 199 7.93 -28.80 16.37
CA GLU A 199 8.66 -29.56 17.40
C GLU A 199 9.20 -30.89 16.85
N ARG A 200 8.40 -31.62 16.05
CA ARG A 200 8.84 -32.86 15.40
C ARG A 200 9.95 -32.61 14.37
N GLU A 201 9.82 -31.56 13.56
CA GLU A 201 10.84 -31.17 12.58
C GLU A 201 12.14 -30.76 13.28
N ALA A 202 12.07 -30.03 14.40
CA ALA A 202 13.22 -29.68 15.21
C ALA A 202 13.92 -30.91 15.81
N LYS A 203 13.15 -31.85 16.38
CA LYS A 203 13.70 -33.11 16.91
C LYS A 203 14.36 -33.96 15.83
N ALA A 204 13.75 -34.04 14.64
CA ALA A 204 14.34 -34.75 13.51
C ALA A 204 15.64 -34.09 13.04
N ALA A 205 15.68 -32.76 12.96
CA ALA A 205 16.88 -32.02 12.61
C ALA A 205 18.00 -32.17 13.65
N GLU A 206 17.65 -32.21 14.94
CA GLU A 206 18.60 -32.46 16.04
C GLU A 206 19.16 -33.89 15.96
N GLU A 207 18.32 -34.89 15.69
CA GLU A 207 18.75 -36.27 15.51
C GLU A 207 19.65 -36.43 14.27
N GLU A 208 19.32 -35.76 13.17
CA GLU A 208 20.12 -35.76 11.95
C GLU A 208 21.49 -35.10 12.16
N ALA A 209 21.53 -33.96 12.86
CA ALA A 209 22.79 -33.31 13.25
C ALA A 209 23.67 -34.23 14.12
N ARG A 210 23.07 -34.97 15.05
CA ARG A 210 23.78 -35.94 15.89
C ARG A 210 24.32 -37.12 15.09
N ARG A 211 23.60 -37.61 14.07
CA ARG A 211 24.08 -38.66 13.15
C ARG A 211 25.26 -38.18 12.30
N GLN A 212 25.22 -36.93 11.81
CA GLN A 212 26.30 -36.35 11.02
C GLN A 212 27.60 -36.18 11.84
N GLN A 213 27.49 -35.83 13.13
CA GLN A 213 28.66 -35.77 14.02
C GLN A 213 29.29 -37.16 14.26
N GLN A 214 28.50 -38.23 14.31
CA GLN A 214 28.99 -39.59 14.53
C GLN A 214 29.58 -40.25 13.27
N GLN A 215 29.26 -39.74 12.09
CA GLN A 215 29.72 -40.30 10.81
C GLN A 215 31.01 -39.66 10.27
N GLN A 216 31.64 -38.72 10.99
CA GLN A 216 33.00 -38.29 10.65
C GLN A 216 34.01 -39.32 11.16
N PRO A 217 34.60 -40.18 10.30
CA PRO A 217 35.58 -41.17 10.72
C PRO A 217 36.97 -40.56 10.53
N GLY A 218 37.68 -40.32 11.63
CA GLY A 218 39.13 -40.01 11.57
C GLY A 218 39.54 -38.63 12.10
N GLY A 219 39.11 -38.29 13.31
CA GLY A 219 39.61 -37.13 14.05
C GLY A 219 39.96 -37.41 15.51
N GLU A 220 40.09 -38.67 15.93
CA GLU A 220 40.71 -39.00 17.21
C GLU A 220 42.23 -39.03 17.04
N HIS A 221 42.84 -37.85 17.13
CA HIS A 221 44.07 -37.58 17.87
C HIS A 221 44.56 -36.20 17.46
N LEU A 222 44.65 -35.30 18.45
CA LEU A 222 45.49 -34.09 18.51
C LEU A 222 44.77 -32.75 18.70
N ILE A 223 43.64 -32.66 19.41
CA ILE A 223 43.17 -31.34 19.93
C ILE A 223 42.50 -31.50 21.31
N GLU A 224 43.19 -32.09 22.29
CA GLU A 224 42.71 -32.08 23.69
C GLU A 224 43.77 -31.56 24.69
N GLN A 225 44.87 -31.00 24.20
CA GLN A 225 45.89 -30.36 25.07
C GLN A 225 46.24 -28.90 24.74
N GLN A 226 45.62 -28.25 23.73
CA GLN A 226 45.93 -26.85 23.38
C GLN A 226 44.77 -25.85 23.47
N GLN A 227 43.55 -26.26 23.82
CA GLN A 227 42.40 -25.33 23.84
C GLN A 227 41.89 -24.95 25.24
N HIS A 228 42.54 -25.41 26.32
CA HIS A 228 42.25 -24.92 27.67
C HIS A 228 42.95 -23.60 28.04
N GLU A 229 43.74 -22.99 27.15
CA GLU A 229 44.45 -21.73 27.45
C GLU A 229 44.07 -20.50 26.60
N GLN A 230 43.24 -20.60 25.54
CA GLN A 230 43.06 -19.45 24.63
C GLN A 230 41.62 -18.99 24.38
N SER A 231 40.62 -19.41 25.15
CA SER A 231 39.25 -18.91 24.94
C SER A 231 38.44 -18.77 26.23
N ARG A 232 39.04 -18.18 27.26
CA ARG A 232 38.23 -17.36 28.16
C ARG A 232 38.06 -16.00 27.48
N PRO A 233 36.83 -15.57 27.12
CA PRO A 233 36.63 -14.17 26.80
C PRO A 233 37.12 -13.39 28.02
N GLU A 234 38.20 -12.64 27.80
CA GLU A 234 38.75 -11.73 28.78
C GLU A 234 37.58 -10.86 29.27
N TYR A 235 37.20 -11.07 30.53
CA TYR A 235 36.18 -10.27 31.18
C TYR A 235 36.74 -8.85 31.23
N VAL A 236 36.36 -8.04 30.25
CA VAL A 236 36.58 -6.59 30.30
C VAL A 236 35.75 -6.12 31.48
N PRO A 237 36.37 -5.66 32.58
CA PRO A 237 35.63 -5.09 33.68
C PRO A 237 34.82 -3.94 33.13
N LEU A 238 33.49 -4.03 33.23
CA LEU A 238 32.61 -2.91 32.94
C LEU A 238 33.08 -1.74 33.79
N ASP A 239 33.52 -0.67 33.13
CA ASP A 239 33.92 0.59 33.76
C ASP A 239 32.79 1.03 34.72
N PRO A 240 33.06 1.13 36.04
CA PRO A 240 32.06 1.54 37.04
C PRO A 240 31.45 2.91 36.76
N THR A 241 32.08 3.74 35.94
CA THR A 241 31.57 5.08 35.58
C THR A 241 30.45 5.04 34.53
N MET A 242 30.24 3.92 33.83
CA MET A 242 29.12 3.77 32.87
C MET A 242 27.77 3.50 33.55
N TYR A 243 27.77 3.17 34.84
CA TYR A 243 26.58 3.18 35.70
C TYR A 243 26.52 4.47 36.51
N ASP A 244 26.60 5.61 35.83
CA ASP A 244 26.22 6.86 36.47
C ASP A 244 24.70 6.84 36.69
N SER A 245 24.34 6.98 37.95
CA SER A 245 23.04 6.74 38.59
C SER A 245 21.96 7.76 38.19
N ASN A 246 21.90 8.17 36.92
CA ASN A 246 21.05 9.27 36.47
C ASN A 246 19.80 8.83 35.68
N TYR A 247 19.38 7.57 35.82
CA TYR A 247 18.05 7.08 35.40
C TYR A 247 16.97 7.33 36.47
N GLY A 248 17.08 8.46 37.19
CA GLY A 248 16.21 8.82 38.30
C GLY A 248 15.65 10.24 38.20
N ALA A 249 15.33 10.76 37.01
CA ALA A 249 14.68 12.08 36.91
C ALA A 249 14.08 12.38 35.52
N TYR A 250 13.13 11.58 35.06
CA TYR A 250 12.24 12.04 33.98
C TYR A 250 10.77 11.90 34.39
N GLY A 251 10.19 13.04 34.77
CA GLY A 251 8.78 13.31 34.50
C GLY A 251 7.81 13.10 35.64
N GLN A 252 7.98 13.83 36.75
CA GLN A 252 6.83 14.41 37.44
C GLN A 252 6.04 15.23 36.41
N GLN A 253 4.83 14.79 36.06
CA GLN A 253 3.88 15.64 35.36
C GLN A 253 3.46 16.77 36.31
N PRO A 254 3.61 18.04 35.93
CA PRO A 254 3.02 19.13 36.70
C PRO A 254 1.49 18.99 36.63
N GLY A 255 0.88 19.11 37.81
CA GLY A 255 -0.54 18.90 38.05
C GLY A 255 -1.43 19.63 37.06
N VAL A 256 -2.42 18.88 36.57
CA VAL A 256 -3.62 19.44 35.96
C VAL A 256 -4.42 20.06 37.11
N PRO A 257 -4.61 21.39 37.16
CA PRO A 257 -5.52 21.97 38.13
C PRO A 257 -6.95 21.53 37.81
N ASN A 258 -7.62 20.94 38.80
CA ASN A 258 -9.08 20.81 38.84
C ASN A 258 -9.68 22.21 38.81
N GLY A 259 -10.03 22.66 37.60
CA GLY A 259 -10.86 23.83 37.37
C GLY A 259 -12.30 23.40 37.22
N ASP A 260 -13.06 23.52 38.30
CA ASP A 260 -14.52 23.61 38.29
C ASP A 260 -14.92 24.81 37.42
N ALA A 261 -15.17 24.55 36.13
CA ALA A 261 -15.77 25.52 35.23
C ALA A 261 -17.29 25.50 35.44
N ALA A 262 -17.71 26.36 36.36
CA ALA A 262 -19.08 26.78 36.51
C ALA A 262 -19.66 27.26 35.17
N ILE A 263 -20.86 26.72 34.91
CA ILE A 263 -21.87 27.13 33.95
C ILE A 263 -21.95 28.67 33.89
N THR A 264 -21.59 29.25 32.75
CA THR A 264 -22.01 30.60 32.38
C THR A 264 -22.61 30.58 30.98
N ASN A 265 -23.95 30.63 30.96
CA ASN A 265 -24.77 30.86 29.78
C ASN A 265 -24.45 32.24 29.21
N HIS A 266 -23.75 32.31 28.08
CA HIS A 266 -23.71 33.53 27.28
C HIS A 266 -24.85 33.52 26.27
N LEU A 267 -25.92 34.24 26.66
CA LEU A 267 -26.98 34.73 25.81
C LEU A 267 -26.39 35.43 24.56
N HIS A 268 -26.76 34.93 23.38
CA HIS A 268 -26.62 35.69 22.14
C HIS A 268 -27.67 36.81 22.11
N PRO A 269 -27.28 38.07 21.83
CA PRO A 269 -28.24 39.14 21.62
C PRO A 269 -28.92 39.02 20.25
N HIS A 270 -30.24 39.13 20.28
CA HIS A 270 -31.13 39.29 19.14
C HIS A 270 -30.69 40.45 18.25
N HIS A 271 -30.33 40.14 17.00
CA HIS A 271 -30.25 41.17 15.98
C HIS A 271 -31.65 41.50 15.45
N ARG A 272 -31.90 42.80 15.51
CA ARG A 272 -33.11 43.56 15.26
C ARG A 272 -33.54 43.52 13.80
N VAL A 273 -34.83 43.29 13.59
CA VAL A 273 -35.58 43.48 12.35
C VAL A 273 -35.57 44.96 11.95
N PRO A 274 -35.45 45.28 10.64
CA PRO A 274 -36.09 46.44 10.06
C PRO A 274 -37.28 46.00 9.19
N GLN A 275 -38.46 46.48 9.56
CA GLN A 275 -39.60 46.60 8.65
C GLN A 275 -39.35 47.83 7.78
N GLU A 276 -39.46 47.69 6.46
CA GLU A 276 -39.93 48.77 5.60
C GLU A 276 -40.91 48.19 4.57
N GLU A 277 -41.96 48.95 4.39
CA GLU A 277 -43.18 48.63 3.68
C GLU A 277 -43.11 49.01 2.19
N HIS A 278 -43.98 48.34 1.41
CA HIS A 278 -44.65 48.79 0.19
C HIS A 278 -43.83 49.37 -0.99
N SER A 279 -43.80 48.62 -2.11
CA SER A 279 -44.53 49.02 -3.32
C SER A 279 -44.63 47.89 -4.36
N GLN A 280 -45.85 47.71 -4.86
CA GLN A 280 -46.17 47.05 -6.12
C GLN A 280 -45.43 47.74 -7.27
N VAL A 281 -45.00 46.98 -8.29
CA VAL A 281 -45.44 46.96 -9.71
C VAL A 281 -44.32 46.26 -10.50
N GLY A 282 -44.64 45.37 -11.45
CA GLY A 282 -43.70 45.08 -12.55
C GLY A 282 -43.63 43.62 -12.97
N GLU A 283 -44.19 43.36 -14.13
CA GLU A 283 -44.30 42.08 -14.81
C GLU A 283 -42.93 41.56 -15.34
N GLY A 284 -42.88 40.24 -15.54
CA GLY A 284 -42.09 39.63 -16.62
C GLY A 284 -40.61 39.37 -16.33
N SER A 285 -40.26 38.10 -16.13
CA SER A 285 -39.17 37.47 -16.90
C SER A 285 -39.07 35.98 -16.57
N THR A 286 -39.43 35.17 -17.55
CA THR A 286 -39.05 33.77 -17.65
C THR A 286 -37.53 33.62 -17.50
N ASN A 287 -37.08 32.81 -16.56
CA ASN A 287 -35.72 32.27 -16.62
C ASN A 287 -35.73 30.80 -16.21
N SER A 288 -35.84 29.97 -17.25
CA SER A 288 -35.64 28.54 -17.26
C SER A 288 -34.23 28.20 -16.79
N ARG A 289 -34.10 27.80 -15.51
CA ARG A 289 -32.88 27.18 -15.00
C ARG A 289 -33.01 25.67 -15.17
N GLY A 290 -32.34 25.16 -16.21
CA GLY A 290 -32.31 23.75 -16.57
C GLY A 290 -31.84 22.88 -15.42
N GLN A 291 -32.75 22.04 -14.93
CA GLN A 291 -32.40 20.83 -14.19
C GLN A 291 -31.72 19.88 -15.19
N LEU A 292 -30.41 19.68 -15.04
CA LEU A 292 -29.70 18.56 -15.63
C LEU A 292 -30.15 17.29 -14.88
N GLN A 293 -31.19 16.64 -15.40
CA GLN A 293 -31.51 15.26 -15.09
C GLN A 293 -30.35 14.38 -15.57
N CYS A 294 -29.60 13.82 -14.63
CA CYS A 294 -28.67 12.74 -14.89
C CYS A 294 -29.47 11.48 -15.28
N TYR A 295 -29.74 11.32 -16.57
CA TYR A 295 -30.32 10.10 -17.13
C TYR A 295 -29.24 8.99 -17.04
N TYR A 296 -29.37 8.10 -16.08
CA TYR A 296 -28.68 6.81 -16.11
C TYR A 296 -29.45 5.90 -17.08
N PRO A 297 -28.88 5.49 -18.24
CA PRO A 297 -29.53 4.47 -19.06
C PRO A 297 -29.52 3.15 -18.29
N SER A 298 -30.73 2.72 -17.93
CA SER A 298 -31.03 1.38 -17.43
C SER A 298 -30.59 0.33 -18.45
N SER A 299 -29.80 -0.64 -17.97
CA SER A 299 -29.79 -2.05 -18.41
C SER A 299 -30.23 -2.34 -19.85
N ILE A 300 -29.26 -2.46 -20.76
CA ILE A 300 -29.41 -3.31 -21.94
C ILE A 300 -28.87 -4.68 -21.56
N THR A 301 -29.79 -5.56 -21.21
CA THR A 301 -29.59 -7.00 -21.11
C THR A 301 -29.59 -7.56 -22.53
N THR A 302 -28.45 -7.56 -23.20
CA THR A 302 -28.26 -8.41 -24.39
C THR A 302 -27.63 -9.71 -23.94
N GLY A 303 -28.49 -10.73 -23.80
CA GLY A 303 -28.05 -12.11 -23.83
C GLY A 303 -27.43 -12.39 -25.20
N VAL A 304 -26.17 -12.78 -25.20
CA VAL A 304 -25.50 -13.33 -26.38
C VAL A 304 -25.02 -14.71 -25.96
N ASN A 305 -25.68 -15.71 -26.53
CA ASN A 305 -25.26 -17.11 -26.50
C ASN A 305 -23.84 -17.19 -27.08
N LEU A 306 -22.92 -17.79 -26.33
CA LEU A 306 -21.59 -18.19 -26.77
C LEU A 306 -21.53 -19.72 -26.69
N GLU A 307 -22.32 -20.35 -27.55
CA GLU A 307 -22.04 -21.66 -28.11
C GLU A 307 -21.81 -21.45 -29.61
N GLU A 308 -20.93 -22.27 -30.20
CA GLU A 308 -20.54 -22.30 -31.62
C GLU A 308 -19.43 -21.31 -32.04
N ASP A 309 -18.18 -21.77 -31.94
CA ASP A 309 -17.29 -21.92 -33.12
C ASP A 309 -15.87 -22.32 -32.68
N TYR A 310 -15.73 -23.59 -32.30
CA TYR A 310 -14.46 -24.30 -32.41
C TYR A 310 -14.41 -24.91 -33.81
N HIS A 311 -13.64 -24.34 -34.74
CA HIS A 311 -12.96 -25.03 -35.85
C HIS A 311 -12.48 -24.00 -36.88
N TYR A 312 -11.19 -23.60 -36.86
CA TYR A 312 -10.34 -23.55 -38.05
C TYR A 312 -8.92 -23.08 -37.68
N ALA A 313 -7.93 -23.91 -38.01
CA ALA A 313 -6.56 -23.57 -38.42
C ALA A 313 -5.57 -24.68 -38.01
N ARG A 314 -5.67 -25.82 -38.69
CA ARG A 314 -4.52 -26.69 -38.96
C ARG A 314 -4.20 -26.57 -40.44
N GLY A 315 -2.93 -26.33 -40.73
CA GLY A 315 -2.29 -26.74 -41.98
C GLY A 315 -2.09 -25.64 -43.01
N LEU A 316 -0.87 -25.10 -43.06
CA LEU A 316 -0.16 -24.85 -44.31
C LEU A 316 1.34 -25.05 -44.04
N THR A 317 1.82 -26.24 -44.36
CA THR A 317 3.20 -26.51 -44.78
C THR A 317 3.35 -26.10 -46.24
N GLY A 318 4.41 -25.37 -46.55
CA GLY A 318 4.93 -25.08 -47.87
C GLY A 318 6.36 -24.60 -47.71
#